data_AF-A0A1G3UH71-F1
#
_entry.id   AF-A0A1G3UH71-F1
#
_cell.length_a   1.000
_cell.length_b   1.000
_cell.length_c   1.000
_cell.angle_alpha   90.00
_cell.angle_beta   90.00
_cell.angle_gamma   90.00
#
_symmetry.space_group_name_H-M   'P 1'
#
loop_
_entity.id
_entity.type
_entity.pdbx_description
1 polymer ?
#
loop_
_entity_poly.entity_id
_entity_poly.type
_entity_poly.pdbx_seq_one_letter_code
_entity_poly.pdbx_strand_id
1 'polypeptide(L)'
;MSEFAQWSLDAIREEGGCFSWLEEQRFDWTTTTSQALEQILSGKTIILITDEKRKWLETYILDYLNNAQLDRPLLPIVSIDSMYKHYNSINGGEMLDIVEDMISLAHKDEYFFWYIGRGEDKRADIAKRKDTSYFWIFDEEYLNAFNLKSYDKLLDIKLLQLYRLFNASLNAAMYGEVDVES
;
A
#
# COMPACT_ATOMS: atom_id res chain seq x y z
N MET A 1 5.33 -29.33 30.76
CA MET A 1 4.18 -29.26 29.83
C MET A 1 3.09 -28.30 30.32
N SER A 2 2.70 -28.31 31.60
CA SER A 2 1.69 -27.36 32.14
C SER A 2 2.12 -25.89 32.11
N GLU A 3 3.38 -25.60 32.42
CA GLU A 3 3.92 -24.23 32.43
C GLU A 3 3.97 -23.61 31.02
N PHE A 4 4.41 -24.39 30.02
CA PHE A 4 4.37 -23.96 28.63
C PHE A 4 2.93 -23.73 28.13
N ALA A 5 2.00 -24.61 28.48
CA ALA A 5 0.60 -24.45 28.10
C ALA A 5 -0.05 -23.19 28.73
N GLN A 6 0.27 -22.90 29.99
CA GLN A 6 -0.21 -21.70 30.67
C GLN A 6 0.39 -20.43 30.04
N TRP A 7 1.71 -20.42 29.80
CA TRP A 7 2.37 -19.32 29.11
C TRP A 7 1.80 -19.08 27.71
N SER A 8 1.55 -20.14 26.92
CA SER A 8 0.94 -20.01 25.59
C SER A 8 -0.47 -19.43 25.67
N LEU A 9 -1.27 -19.83 26.65
CA LEU A 9 -2.63 -19.33 26.83
C LEU A 9 -2.66 -17.86 27.25
N ASP A 10 -1.71 -17.44 28.09
CA ASP A 10 -1.55 -16.03 28.48
C ASP A 10 -1.05 -15.19 27.29
N ALA A 11 -0.09 -15.70 26.51
CA ALA A 11 0.39 -15.04 25.29
C ALA A 11 -0.72 -14.86 24.22
N ILE A 12 -1.57 -15.88 24.01
CA ILE A 12 -2.71 -15.80 23.07
C ILE A 12 -3.72 -14.71 23.50
N ARG A 13 -3.93 -14.53 24.81
CA ARG A 13 -4.89 -13.55 25.34
C ARG A 13 -4.40 -12.11 25.20
N GLU A 14 -3.09 -11.88 25.25
CA GLU A 14 -2.50 -10.55 25.06
C GLU A 14 -2.62 -10.03 23.61
N GLU A 15 -2.74 -10.90 22.61
CA GLU A 15 -2.87 -10.51 21.19
C GLU A 15 -4.27 -9.99 20.76
N GLY A 16 -5.29 -10.07 21.63
CA GLY A 16 -6.71 -9.89 21.25
C GLY A 16 -7.22 -8.48 20.92
N GLY A 17 -6.37 -7.45 20.88
CA GLY A 17 -6.76 -6.06 20.63
C GLY A 17 -6.87 -5.72 19.13
N CYS A 18 -8.02 -6.02 18.52
CA CYS A 18 -8.23 -5.81 17.10
C CYS A 18 -8.88 -4.42 16.82
N PHE A 19 -8.27 -3.63 15.93
CA PHE A 19 -8.79 -2.39 15.29
C PHE A 19 -8.84 -1.05 16.04
N SER A 20 -8.63 -0.98 17.37
CA SER A 20 -8.67 0.32 18.08
C SER A 20 -7.69 1.35 17.50
N TRP A 21 -6.53 0.89 17.02
CA TRP A 21 -5.50 1.75 16.42
C TRP A 21 -5.93 2.41 15.10
N LEU A 22 -6.80 1.76 14.31
CA LEU A 22 -7.29 2.31 13.04
C LEU A 22 -8.32 3.40 13.26
N GLU A 23 -9.12 3.28 14.33
CA GLU A 23 -10.12 4.29 14.68
C GLU A 23 -9.48 5.64 14.99
N GLU A 24 -8.31 5.63 15.64
CA GLU A 24 -7.52 6.84 15.95
C GLU A 24 -6.98 7.52 14.69
N GLN A 25 -6.64 6.75 13.65
CA GLN A 25 -6.03 7.25 12.40
C GLN A 25 -7.04 7.40 11.24
N ARG A 26 -8.34 7.37 11.53
CA ARG A 26 -9.41 7.34 10.49
C ARG A 26 -9.39 8.53 9.53
N PHE A 27 -8.98 9.72 9.99
CA PHE A 27 -9.00 10.92 9.16
C PHE A 27 -7.87 10.92 8.13
N ASP A 28 -6.67 10.51 8.54
CA ASP A 28 -5.51 10.35 7.66
C ASP A 28 -5.77 9.23 6.63
N TRP A 29 -6.35 8.12 7.09
CA TRP A 29 -6.80 7.04 6.23
C TRP A 29 -7.80 7.52 5.17
N THR A 30 -8.86 8.20 5.58
CA THR A 30 -9.96 8.59 4.70
C THR A 30 -9.47 9.53 3.60
N THR A 31 -8.71 10.56 3.96
CA THR A 31 -8.22 11.57 3.00
C THR A 31 -7.31 10.96 1.94
N THR A 32 -6.35 10.13 2.35
CA THR A 32 -5.36 9.56 1.43
C THR A 32 -5.96 8.43 0.57
N THR A 33 -6.85 7.64 1.16
CA THR A 33 -7.46 6.50 0.49
C THR A 33 -8.54 6.94 -0.48
N SER A 34 -9.33 7.99 -0.18
CA SER A 34 -10.34 8.49 -1.12
C SER A 34 -9.71 8.95 -2.43
N GLN A 35 -8.62 9.71 -2.35
CA GLN A 35 -7.85 10.16 -3.52
C GLN A 35 -7.27 8.98 -4.34
N ALA A 36 -6.79 7.94 -3.66
CA ALA A 36 -6.31 6.74 -4.34
C ALA A 36 -7.46 5.98 -5.03
N LEU A 37 -8.62 5.87 -4.38
CA LEU A 37 -9.80 5.21 -4.94
C LEU A 37 -10.36 5.98 -6.15
N GLU A 38 -10.42 7.31 -6.10
CA GLU A 38 -10.82 8.15 -7.24
C GLU A 38 -9.90 7.90 -8.47
N GLN A 39 -8.59 7.81 -8.24
CA GLN A 39 -7.63 7.47 -9.28
C GLN A 39 -7.85 6.06 -9.87
N ILE A 40 -8.21 5.09 -9.02
CA ILE A 40 -8.52 3.73 -9.48
C ILE A 40 -9.83 3.71 -10.29
N LEU A 41 -10.87 4.41 -9.82
CA LEU A 41 -12.17 4.49 -10.50
C LEU A 41 -12.09 5.23 -11.85
N SER A 42 -11.19 6.21 -11.98
CA SER A 42 -10.86 6.86 -13.26
C SER A 42 -10.03 5.97 -14.21
N GLY A 43 -9.62 4.78 -13.77
CA GLY A 43 -8.96 3.78 -14.61
C GLY A 43 -7.43 3.89 -14.67
N LYS A 44 -6.81 4.66 -13.77
CA LYS A 44 -5.35 4.78 -13.71
C LYS A 44 -4.70 3.46 -13.29
N THR A 45 -3.52 3.19 -13.84
CA THR A 45 -2.71 2.03 -13.47
C THR A 45 -2.05 2.26 -12.11
N ILE A 46 -2.15 1.26 -11.24
CA ILE A 46 -1.46 1.21 -9.95
C ILE A 46 -0.08 0.60 -10.16
N ILE A 47 0.97 1.38 -9.87
CA ILE A 47 2.35 0.86 -9.87
C ILE A 47 2.76 0.65 -8.42
N LEU A 48 2.80 -0.61 -8.00
CA LEU A 48 3.10 -1.01 -6.65
C LEU A 48 4.62 -1.06 -6.42
N ILE A 49 5.05 -0.39 -5.36
CA ILE A 49 6.44 -0.31 -4.92
C ILE A 49 6.47 -0.64 -3.43
N THR A 50 7.34 -1.57 -3.02
CA THR A 50 7.58 -1.81 -1.60
C THR A 50 9.05 -1.65 -1.25
N ASP A 51 9.34 -1.39 0.03
CA ASP A 51 10.69 -1.67 0.54
C ASP A 51 10.98 -3.19 0.47
N GLU A 52 12.25 -3.55 0.59
CA GLU A 52 12.68 -4.96 0.52
C GLU A 52 12.06 -5.84 1.62
N LYS A 53 11.81 -5.28 2.81
CA LYS A 53 11.22 -6.03 3.93
C LYS A 53 9.75 -6.35 3.71
N ARG A 54 9.03 -5.54 2.92
CA ARG A 54 7.58 -5.66 2.67
C ARG A 54 7.29 -6.29 1.32
N LYS A 55 8.29 -6.91 0.69
CA LYS A 55 8.11 -7.64 -0.57
C LYS A 55 7.06 -8.74 -0.48
N TRP A 56 6.93 -9.38 0.68
CA TRP A 56 5.87 -10.38 0.94
C TRP A 56 4.47 -9.78 0.81
N LEU A 57 4.30 -8.51 1.23
CA LEU A 57 3.02 -7.80 1.14
C LEU A 57 2.72 -7.41 -0.30
N GLU A 58 3.74 -7.08 -1.10
CA GLU A 58 3.57 -6.86 -2.53
C GLU A 58 2.93 -8.08 -3.21
N THR A 59 3.52 -9.26 -2.98
CA THR A 59 2.99 -10.52 -3.52
C THR A 59 1.56 -10.76 -3.03
N TYR A 60 1.30 -10.55 -1.73
CA TYR A 60 -0.02 -10.67 -1.16
C TYR A 60 -1.04 -9.72 -1.83
N ILE A 61 -0.71 -8.45 -2.04
CA ILE A 61 -1.61 -7.50 -2.69
C ILE A 61 -1.92 -7.93 -4.12
N LEU A 62 -0.90 -8.32 -4.90
CA LEU A 62 -1.07 -8.74 -6.30
C LEU A 62 -1.95 -9.99 -6.44
N ASP A 63 -1.77 -10.97 -5.55
CA ASP A 63 -2.53 -12.23 -5.57
C ASP A 63 -4.01 -12.03 -5.17
N TYR A 64 -4.26 -11.13 -4.21
CA TYR A 64 -5.61 -10.96 -3.64
C TYR A 64 -6.43 -9.85 -4.29
N LEU A 65 -5.80 -8.81 -4.88
CA LEU A 65 -6.55 -7.68 -5.44
C LEU A 65 -7.36 -8.10 -6.67
N ASN A 66 -6.77 -8.92 -7.53
CA ASN A 66 -7.42 -9.45 -8.73
C ASN A 66 -7.79 -10.93 -8.57
N ASN A 67 -8.17 -11.35 -7.36
CA ASN A 67 -8.55 -12.73 -7.10
C ASN A 67 -9.74 -13.15 -8.00
N ALA A 68 -9.62 -14.31 -8.64
CA ALA A 68 -10.59 -14.85 -9.58
C ALA A 68 -12.00 -15.08 -9.00
N GLN A 69 -12.15 -15.12 -7.67
CA GLN A 69 -13.42 -15.29 -6.98
C GLN A 69 -14.16 -13.97 -6.71
N LEU A 70 -13.57 -12.83 -7.08
CA LEU A 70 -14.19 -11.51 -6.89
C LEU A 70 -15.06 -11.15 -8.10
N ASP A 71 -16.32 -10.78 -7.85
CA ASP A 71 -17.27 -10.34 -8.87
C ASP A 71 -17.05 -8.86 -9.30
N ARG A 72 -15.79 -8.41 -9.40
CA ARG A 72 -15.45 -7.04 -9.86
C ARG A 72 -14.53 -7.06 -11.08
N PRO A 73 -14.52 -5.98 -11.90
CA PRO A 73 -13.54 -5.82 -12.97
C PRO A 73 -12.09 -5.97 -12.49
N LEU A 74 -11.24 -6.51 -13.37
CA LEU A 74 -9.80 -6.57 -13.10
C LEU A 74 -9.23 -5.16 -13.03
N LEU A 75 -8.47 -4.89 -11.98
CA LEU A 75 -7.81 -3.62 -11.78
C LEU A 75 -6.40 -3.64 -12.37
N PRO A 76 -5.98 -2.58 -13.08
CA PRO A 76 -4.63 -2.48 -13.61
C PRO A 76 -3.63 -2.24 -12.47
N ILE A 77 -3.04 -3.30 -11.95
CA ILE A 77 -1.97 -3.24 -10.94
C ILE A 77 -0.73 -3.98 -11.43
N VAL A 78 0.44 -3.38 -11.23
CA VAL A 78 1.73 -3.95 -11.64
C VAL A 78 2.81 -3.65 -10.60
N SER A 79 3.72 -4.60 -10.37
CA SER A 79 4.92 -4.39 -9.56
C SER A 79 5.99 -3.64 -10.34
N ILE A 80 6.65 -2.67 -9.71
CA ILE A 80 7.78 -1.96 -10.32
C ILE A 80 8.91 -2.89 -10.77
N ASP A 81 9.14 -3.99 -10.03
CA ASP A 81 10.18 -4.97 -10.37
C ASP A 81 9.82 -5.78 -11.62
N SER A 82 8.54 -5.84 -11.97
CA SER A 82 8.08 -6.43 -13.24
C SER A 82 8.32 -5.51 -14.43
N MET A 83 8.33 -4.19 -14.20
CA MET A 83 8.62 -3.20 -15.24
C MET A 83 10.13 -3.04 -15.45
N TYR A 84 10.91 -2.99 -14.36
CA TYR A 84 12.36 -2.83 -14.42
C TYR A 84 13.08 -3.67 -13.37
N LYS A 85 13.68 -4.79 -13.80
CA LYS A 85 14.33 -5.78 -12.91
C LYS A 85 15.53 -5.24 -12.10
N HIS A 86 16.13 -4.14 -12.54
CA HIS A 86 17.29 -3.54 -11.88
C HIS A 86 16.92 -2.31 -11.07
N TYR A 87 15.64 -2.19 -10.67
CA TYR A 87 15.13 -1.06 -9.92
C TYR A 87 15.93 -0.80 -8.63
N ASN A 88 16.34 -1.85 -7.93
CA ASN A 88 17.19 -1.76 -6.73
C ASN A 88 18.58 -1.15 -6.97
N SER A 89 19.05 -1.10 -8.22
CA SER A 89 20.34 -0.50 -8.59
C SER A 89 20.22 0.95 -9.01
N ILE A 90 19.00 1.49 -9.10
CA ILE A 90 18.79 2.90 -9.43
C ILE A 90 19.35 3.76 -8.29
N ASN A 91 20.21 4.68 -8.65
CA ASN A 91 20.76 5.68 -7.75
C ASN A 91 20.88 7.00 -8.51
N GLY A 92 20.55 8.11 -7.84
CA GLY A 92 20.65 9.45 -8.41
C GLY A 92 19.44 9.87 -9.24
N GLY A 93 19.28 11.19 -9.39
CA GLY A 93 18.10 11.80 -10.01
C GLY A 93 17.91 11.44 -11.49
N GLU A 94 18.98 11.44 -12.28
CA GLU A 94 18.89 11.20 -13.73
C GLU A 94 18.32 9.81 -14.08
N MET A 95 18.74 8.77 -13.35
CA MET A 95 18.24 7.42 -13.61
C MET A 95 16.78 7.26 -13.18
N LEU A 96 16.36 7.97 -12.12
CA LEU A 96 14.96 8.03 -11.72
C LEU A 96 14.13 8.74 -12.80
N ASP A 97 14.64 9.84 -13.39
CA ASP A 97 13.96 10.56 -14.49
C ASP A 97 13.73 9.62 -15.69
N ILE A 98 14.75 8.84 -16.09
CA ILE A 98 14.66 7.89 -17.21
C ILE A 98 13.61 6.80 -16.95
N VAL A 99 13.54 6.30 -15.71
CA VAL A 99 12.59 5.25 -15.34
C VAL A 99 11.17 5.81 -15.28
N GLU A 100 11.01 7.02 -14.75
CA GLU A 100 9.75 7.74 -14.74
C GLU A 100 9.25 8.01 -16.18
N ASP A 101 10.11 8.51 -17.07
CA ASP A 101 9.79 8.71 -18.49
C ASP A 101 9.34 7.42 -19.18
N MET A 102 10.04 6.31 -18.92
CA MET A 102 9.66 4.99 -19.45
C MET A 102 8.26 4.58 -18.99
N ILE A 103 7.96 4.76 -17.69
CA ILE A 103 6.66 4.44 -17.11
C ILE A 103 5.57 5.34 -17.72
N SER A 104 5.82 6.64 -17.80
CA SER A 104 4.90 7.61 -18.38
C SER A 104 4.58 7.31 -19.84
N LEU A 105 5.57 6.92 -20.64
CA LEU A 105 5.36 6.46 -22.02
C LEU A 105 4.53 5.17 -22.10
N ALA A 106 4.78 4.22 -21.20
CA ALA A 106 4.08 2.93 -21.18
C ALA A 106 2.60 3.07 -20.79
N HIS A 107 2.30 3.97 -19.84
CA HIS A 107 0.97 4.15 -19.27
C HIS A 107 0.26 5.44 -19.72
N LYS A 108 0.86 6.22 -20.63
CA LYS A 108 0.33 7.50 -21.14
C LYS A 108 -0.03 8.48 -20.01
N ASP A 109 0.82 8.57 -19.00
CA ASP A 109 0.61 9.36 -17.77
C ASP A 109 -0.59 8.95 -16.89
N GLU A 110 -1.39 7.96 -17.31
CA GLU A 110 -2.54 7.40 -16.58
C GLU A 110 -2.12 6.34 -15.57
N TYR A 111 -1.29 6.74 -14.62
CA TYR A 111 -0.80 5.89 -13.53
C TYR A 111 -0.54 6.68 -12.25
N PHE A 112 -0.47 5.99 -11.12
CA PHE A 112 0.07 6.52 -9.88
C PHE A 112 0.87 5.45 -9.15
N PHE A 113 1.79 5.89 -8.28
CA PHE A 113 2.55 4.97 -7.47
C PHE A 113 1.81 4.66 -6.18
N TRP A 114 1.79 3.40 -5.80
CA TRP A 114 1.44 2.98 -4.45
C TRP A 114 2.70 2.48 -3.76
N TYR A 115 3.22 3.28 -2.83
CA TYR A 115 4.43 2.94 -2.08
C TYR A 115 4.10 2.39 -0.68
N ILE A 116 4.73 1.27 -0.29
CA ILE A 116 4.60 0.68 1.05
C ILE A 116 5.99 0.36 1.61
N GLY A 117 6.43 1.12 2.61
CA GLY A 117 7.76 0.89 3.18
C GLY A 117 8.29 2.05 4.00
N ARG A 118 9.57 1.94 4.36
CA ARG A 118 10.29 3.02 5.05
C ARG A 118 10.40 4.26 4.18
N GLY A 119 10.22 5.44 4.77
CA GLY A 119 10.34 6.67 4.02
C GLY A 119 11.74 6.97 3.50
N GLU A 120 12.77 6.59 4.26
CA GLU A 120 14.18 6.74 3.87
C GLU A 120 14.66 5.70 2.84
N ASP A 121 13.82 4.76 2.41
CA ASP A 121 14.20 3.79 1.40
C ASP A 121 14.30 4.46 0.02
N LYS A 122 15.37 4.19 -0.72
CA LYS A 122 15.60 4.76 -2.06
C LYS A 122 14.47 4.45 -3.04
N ARG A 123 13.74 3.35 -2.82
CA ARG A 123 12.59 2.97 -3.64
C ARG A 123 11.41 3.93 -3.46
N ALA A 124 11.36 4.67 -2.35
CA ALA A 124 10.37 5.71 -2.13
C ALA A 124 10.60 6.92 -3.04
N ASP A 125 11.85 7.19 -3.46
CA ASP A 125 12.22 8.43 -4.15
C ASP A 125 11.45 8.63 -5.47
N ILE A 126 11.19 7.56 -6.24
CA ILE A 126 10.39 7.69 -7.48
C ILE A 126 8.94 8.05 -7.18
N ALA A 127 8.35 7.44 -6.13
CA ALA A 127 6.97 7.68 -5.77
C ALA A 127 6.79 9.11 -5.26
N LYS A 128 7.75 9.60 -4.45
CA LYS A 128 7.78 10.96 -3.89
C LYS A 128 7.88 12.07 -4.94
N ARG A 129 8.21 11.77 -6.19
CA ARG A 129 8.23 12.75 -7.28
C ARG A 129 6.86 13.06 -7.85
N LYS A 130 5.88 12.19 -7.61
CA LYS A 130 4.52 12.33 -8.13
C LYS A 130 3.56 12.61 -6.99
N ASP A 131 2.99 13.81 -6.97
CA ASP A 131 2.11 14.30 -5.89
C ASP A 131 0.83 13.48 -5.72
N THR A 132 0.41 12.77 -6.77
CA THR A 132 -0.79 11.91 -6.75
C THR A 132 -0.51 10.50 -6.27
N SER A 133 0.71 10.20 -5.83
CA SER A 133 1.08 8.89 -5.31
C SER A 133 0.40 8.61 -3.98
N TYR A 134 0.11 7.33 -3.73
CA TYR A 134 -0.49 6.83 -2.51
C TYR A 134 0.57 6.16 -1.64
N PHE A 135 0.68 6.59 -0.38
CA PHE A 135 1.79 6.19 0.48
C PHE A 135 1.31 5.53 1.77
N TRP A 136 1.86 4.34 2.05
CA TRP A 136 1.91 3.74 3.38
C TRP A 136 3.36 3.80 3.85
N ILE A 137 3.72 4.92 4.48
CA ILE A 137 5.11 5.27 4.77
C ILE A 137 5.45 5.01 6.24
N PHE A 138 6.67 4.53 6.50
CA PHE A 138 7.15 4.27 7.85
C PHE A 138 8.21 5.25 8.29
N ASP A 139 8.08 5.68 9.54
CA ASP A 139 9.07 6.50 10.27
C ASP A 139 9.43 7.86 9.62
N GLU A 140 8.61 8.33 8.67
CA GLU A 140 8.75 9.64 8.03
C GLU A 140 7.37 10.30 7.97
N GLU A 141 7.28 11.59 8.31
CA GLU A 141 6.06 12.36 8.08
C GLU A 141 6.06 12.88 6.65
N TYR A 142 5.15 12.36 5.83
CA TYR A 142 4.96 12.79 4.45
C TYR A 142 3.54 13.28 4.22
N LEU A 143 3.38 14.33 3.40
CA LEU A 143 2.07 14.88 3.08
C LEU A 143 1.25 13.85 2.31
N ASN A 144 -0.05 13.74 2.62
CA ASN A 144 -0.95 12.78 1.99
C ASN A 144 -0.47 11.32 2.09
N ALA A 145 0.23 10.98 3.18
CA ALA A 145 0.65 9.61 3.47
C ALA A 145 -0.05 9.06 4.71
N PHE A 146 -0.29 7.75 4.70
CA PHE A 146 -0.68 7.01 5.87
C PHE A 146 0.58 6.59 6.64
N ASN A 147 0.81 7.22 7.79
CA ASN A 147 2.04 7.08 8.57
C ASN A 147 1.95 5.93 9.57
N LEU A 148 2.88 4.99 9.47
CA LEU A 148 3.04 3.84 10.37
C LEU A 148 4.44 3.82 10.99
N LYS A 149 4.64 3.01 12.03
CA LYS A 149 5.92 2.91 12.76
C LYS A 149 6.60 1.60 12.41
N SER A 150 7.82 1.62 11.88
CA SER A 150 8.48 0.38 11.45
C SER A 150 8.92 -0.52 12.62
N TYR A 151 8.95 0.04 13.83
CA TYR A 151 9.27 -0.64 15.09
C TYR A 151 8.04 -1.16 15.84
N ASP A 152 6.83 -0.99 15.29
CA ASP A 152 5.62 -1.60 15.86
C ASP A 152 5.67 -3.12 15.70
N LYS A 153 5.57 -3.86 16.82
CA LYS A 153 5.60 -5.32 16.83
C LYS A 153 4.42 -5.94 16.08
N LEU A 154 3.30 -5.22 15.97
CA LEU A 154 2.10 -5.66 15.28
C LEU A 154 2.01 -5.15 13.84
N LEU A 155 3.07 -4.51 13.31
CA LEU A 155 3.05 -3.87 12.00
C LEU A 155 2.53 -4.78 10.88
N ASP A 156 3.01 -6.02 10.80
CA ASP A 156 2.60 -6.92 9.71
C ASP A 156 1.10 -7.24 9.77
N ILE A 157 0.55 -7.43 10.98
CA ILE A 157 -0.89 -7.61 11.21
C ILE A 157 -1.64 -6.34 10.82
N LYS A 158 -1.12 -5.16 11.20
CA LYS A 158 -1.70 -3.87 10.84
C LYS A 158 -1.75 -3.66 9.33
N LEU A 159 -0.70 -4.03 8.60
CA LEU A 159 -0.66 -3.95 7.13
C LEU A 159 -1.70 -4.87 6.48
N LEU A 160 -1.87 -6.10 6.99
CA LEU A 160 -2.92 -7.00 6.52
C LEU A 160 -4.32 -6.45 6.80
N GLN A 161 -4.55 -5.87 7.99
CA GLN A 161 -5.81 -5.21 8.34
C GLN A 161 -6.09 -4.00 7.45
N LEU A 162 -5.06 -3.19 7.20
CA LEU A 162 -5.14 -2.00 6.35
C LEU A 162 -5.50 -2.37 4.92
N TYR A 163 -4.88 -3.42 4.38
CA TYR A 163 -5.25 -3.94 3.06
C TYR A 163 -6.67 -4.49 3.01
N ARG A 164 -7.14 -5.19 4.05
CA ARG A 164 -8.54 -5.65 4.10
C ARG A 164 -9.51 -4.48 4.08
N LEU A 165 -9.21 -3.42 4.82
CA LEU A 165 -10.00 -2.18 4.80
C LEU A 165 -9.95 -1.53 3.42
N PHE A 166 -8.76 -1.38 2.83
CA PHE A 166 -8.59 -0.88 1.46
C PHE A 166 -9.47 -1.63 0.46
N ASN A 167 -9.41 -2.96 0.49
CA ASN A 167 -10.14 -3.81 -0.44
C ASN A 167 -11.66 -3.71 -0.25
N ALA A 168 -12.12 -3.58 1.00
CA ALA A 168 -13.53 -3.35 1.31
C ALA A 168 -13.99 -1.96 0.84
N SER A 169 -13.20 -0.92 1.09
CA SER A 169 -13.48 0.45 0.63
C SER A 169 -13.53 0.53 -0.89
N LEU A 170 -12.62 -0.16 -1.58
CA LEU A 170 -12.60 -0.24 -3.04
C LEU A 170 -13.86 -0.91 -3.60
N ASN A 171 -14.30 -2.02 -2.99
CA ASN A 171 -15.55 -2.66 -3.38
C ASN A 171 -16.75 -1.72 -3.20
N ALA A 172 -16.87 -1.11 -2.02
CA ALA A 172 -17.96 -0.18 -1.72
C ALA A 172 -18.00 0.98 -2.72
N ALA A 173 -16.84 1.55 -3.06
CA ALA A 173 -16.72 2.62 -4.05
C ALA A 173 -17.11 2.15 -5.47
N MET A 174 -16.63 0.98 -5.92
CA MET A 174 -16.93 0.45 -7.24
C MET A 174 -18.42 0.10 -7.44
N TYR A 175 -19.11 -0.34 -6.39
CA TYR A 175 -20.54 -0.64 -6.43
C TYR A 175 -21.43 0.59 -6.16
N GLY A 176 -20.83 1.77 -5.94
CA GLY A 176 -21.56 3.01 -5.65
C GLY A 176 -22.23 3.02 -4.27
N GLU A 177 -21.77 2.18 -3.33
CA GLU A 177 -22.25 2.20 -1.94
C GLU A 177 -21.72 3.42 -1.17
N VAL A 178 -20.56 3.92 -1.58
CA VAL A 178 -19.90 5.09 -0.99
C VAL A 178 -19.40 5.98 -2.13
N ASP A 179 -19.69 7.27 -2.01
CA ASP A 179 -19.11 8.28 -2.90
C ASP A 179 -17.72 8.66 -2.40
N VAL A 180 -16.74 8.60 -3.31
CA VAL A 180 -15.34 8.93 -3.06
C VAL A 180 -14.98 10.30 -3.62
N GLU A 181 -15.84 10.90 -4.44
CA GLU A 181 -15.73 12.29 -4.86
C GLU A 181 -16.18 13.21 -3.70
N SER A 182 -15.37 14.20 -3.35
CA SER A 182 -15.70 15.26 -2.38
C SER A 182 -15.56 16.62 -3.01
#